data_AF-A0A3A8WPZ5-F1
#
_entry.id   AF-A0A3A8WPZ5-F1
#
_cell.length_a   1.000
_cell.length_b   1.000
_cell.length_c   1.000
_cell.angle_alpha   90.00
_cell.angle_beta   90.00
_cell.angle_gamma   90.00
#
_symmetry.space_group_name_H-M   'P 1'
#
loop_
_entity.id
_entity.type
_entity.pdbx_description
1 polymer ?
#
loop_
_entity_poly.entity_id
_entity_poly.type
_entity_poly.pdbx_seq_one_letter_code
_entity_poly.pdbx_strand_id
1 'polypeptide(L)'
;MEKGDMALLIEVEDELHNMDKALEQLAGHGHASGEFIKLDNVFDVIQNNSHACFSSESEESMQAFFNIIQSQEMSPEERADILMNGMVYRQG
;
A
#
# COMPACT_ATOMS: atom_id res chain seq x y z
N MET A 1 12.24 -10.31 -6.93
CA MET A 1 12.20 -8.87 -6.66
C MET A 1 13.23 -8.56 -5.59
N GLU A 2 14.02 -7.50 -5.74
CA GLU A 2 14.95 -7.06 -4.69
C GLU A 2 14.25 -6.08 -3.73
N LYS A 3 14.82 -5.87 -2.53
CA LYS A 3 14.27 -4.94 -1.53
C LYS A 3 14.12 -3.51 -2.07
N GLY A 4 15.09 -3.06 -2.87
CA GLY A 4 15.03 -1.74 -3.50
C GLY A 4 13.85 -1.59 -4.46
N ASP A 5 13.57 -2.63 -5.25
CA ASP A 5 12.41 -2.64 -6.15
C ASP A 5 11.09 -2.57 -5.37
N MET A 6 10.98 -3.33 -4.27
CA MET A 6 9.79 -3.32 -3.41
C MET A 6 9.59 -1.96 -2.73
N ALA A 7 10.67 -1.33 -2.26
CA ALA A 7 10.60 0.01 -1.68
C ALA A 7 10.09 1.05 -2.70
N LEU A 8 10.57 1.00 -3.94
CA LEU A 8 10.09 1.88 -5.02
C LEU A 8 8.61 1.67 -5.33
N LEU A 9 8.13 0.42 -5.32
CA LEU A 9 6.70 0.16 -5.51
C LEU A 9 5.87 0.77 -4.37
N ILE A 10 6.35 0.66 -3.13
CA ILE A 10 5.68 1.26 -1.97
C ILE A 10 5.68 2.79 -2.05
N GLU A 11 6.78 3.42 -2.49
CA GLU A 11 6.82 4.86 -2.74
C GLU A 11 5.79 5.30 -3.79
N VAL A 12 5.66 4.54 -4.88
CA VAL A 12 4.64 4.83 -5.90
C VAL A 12 3.23 4.71 -5.32
N GLU A 13 2.95 3.67 -4.53
CA GLU A 13 1.65 3.51 -3.86
C GLU A 13 1.33 4.69 -2.92
N ASP A 14 2.32 5.18 -2.16
CA ASP A 14 2.14 6.35 -1.30
C ASP A 14 1.80 7.61 -2.10
N GLU A 15 2.46 7.83 -3.24
CA GLU A 15 2.18 8.96 -4.14
C GLU A 15 0.80 8.86 -4.79
N LEU A 16 0.39 7.65 -5.22
CA LEU A 16 -0.95 7.40 -5.74
C LEU A 16 -2.02 7.70 -4.67
N HIS A 17 -1.78 7.25 -3.43
CA HIS A 17 -2.67 7.53 -2.31
C HIS A 17 -2.78 9.03 -1.99
N ASN A 18 -1.66 9.77 -2.05
CA ASN A 18 -1.66 11.21 -1.84
C ASN A 18 -2.41 11.95 -2.96
N MET A 19 -2.26 11.49 -4.20
CA MET A 19 -2.99 12.02 -5.34
C MET A 19 -4.50 11.74 -5.21
N ASP A 20 -4.91 10.55 -4.80
CA ASP A 20 -6.32 10.22 -4.52
C ASP A 20 -6.90 11.19 -3.47
N LYS A 21 -6.17 11.44 -2.37
CA LYS A 21 -6.59 12.44 -1.36
C LYS A 21 -6.73 13.85 -1.94
N ALA A 22 -5.81 14.27 -2.80
CA ALA A 22 -5.87 15.59 -3.43
C ALA A 22 -7.08 15.71 -4.39
N LEU A 23 -7.39 14.65 -5.13
CA LEU A 23 -8.55 14.57 -6.02
C LEU A 23 -9.87 14.55 -5.23
N GLU A 24 -9.94 13.80 -4.11
CA GLU A 24 -11.09 13.84 -3.20
C GLU A 24 -11.35 15.24 -2.66
N GLN A 25 -10.31 15.98 -2.26
CA GLN A 25 -10.44 17.37 -1.84
C GLN A 25 -10.94 18.27 -2.98
N LEU A 26 -10.44 18.08 -4.20
CA LEU A 26 -10.89 18.82 -5.38
C LEU A 26 -12.39 18.61 -5.66
N ALA A 27 -12.87 17.36 -5.60
CA ALA A 27 -14.30 17.04 -5.73
C ALA A 27 -15.12 17.61 -4.56
N GLY A 28 -14.62 17.51 -3.32
CA GLY A 28 -15.28 18.00 -2.11
C GLY A 28 -15.46 19.52 -2.05
N HIS A 29 -14.64 20.28 -2.79
CA HIS A 29 -14.80 21.72 -2.97
C HIS A 29 -15.76 22.11 -4.11
N GLY A 30 -16.44 21.14 -4.74
CA GLY A 30 -17.40 21.39 -5.82
C GLY A 30 -16.76 21.74 -7.17
N HIS A 31 -15.45 21.51 -7.33
CA HIS A 31 -14.74 21.76 -8.58
C HIS A 31 -14.84 20.61 -9.59
N ALA A 32 -15.30 19.42 -9.16
CA ALA A 32 -15.50 18.28 -10.04
C ALA A 32 -16.77 17.51 -9.66
N SER A 33 -17.63 17.23 -10.63
CA SER A 33 -18.72 16.25 -10.51
C SER A 33 -18.22 14.89 -11.00
N GLY A 34 -17.95 13.95 -10.08
CA GLY A 34 -17.54 12.58 -10.39
C GLY A 34 -16.81 11.92 -9.22
N GLU A 35 -16.96 10.59 -9.07
CA GLU A 35 -16.10 9.78 -8.19
C GLU A 35 -14.80 9.49 -8.93
N PHE A 36 -13.66 9.82 -8.32
CA PHE A 36 -12.36 9.40 -8.86
C PHE A 36 -12.19 7.90 -8.63
N ILE A 37 -11.82 7.18 -9.68
CA ILE A 37 -11.39 5.78 -9.56
C ILE A 37 -10.02 5.81 -8.90
N LYS A 38 -9.87 5.07 -7.79
CA LYS A 38 -8.58 4.91 -7.11
C LYS A 38 -7.55 4.33 -8.06
N LEU A 39 -6.28 4.59 -7.77
CA LEU A 39 -5.18 4.05 -8.56
C LEU A 39 -4.56 2.87 -7.81
N ASP A 40 -5.15 1.69 -7.99
CA ASP A 40 -4.89 0.48 -7.19
C ASP A 40 -3.86 -0.47 -7.85
N ASN A 41 -3.33 -0.12 -9.03
CA ASN A 41 -2.60 -1.08 -9.87
C ASN A 41 -1.26 -1.54 -9.27
N VAL A 42 -0.69 -0.78 -8.33
CA VAL A 42 0.59 -1.09 -7.69
C VAL A 42 0.42 -1.99 -6.47
N PHE A 43 -0.73 -1.88 -5.79
CA PHE A 43 -1.13 -2.73 -4.68
C PHE A 43 -1.04 -4.22 -5.00
N ASP A 44 -1.61 -4.64 -6.14
CA ASP A 44 -1.58 -6.03 -6.60
C ASP A 44 -0.15 -6.50 -6.91
N VAL A 45 0.70 -5.62 -7.44
CA VAL A 45 2.10 -5.96 -7.75
C VAL A 45 2.88 -6.18 -6.46
N ILE A 46 2.67 -5.34 -5.45
CA ILE A 46 3.29 -5.49 -4.13
C ILE A 46 2.81 -6.80 -3.46
N GLN A 47 1.51 -7.08 -3.49
CA GLN A 47 0.95 -8.29 -2.88
C GLN A 47 1.52 -9.56 -3.52
N ASN A 48 1.58 -9.61 -4.86
CA ASN A 48 2.09 -10.77 -5.60
C ASN A 48 3.59 -11.02 -5.40
N ASN A 49 4.34 -10.03 -4.90
CA ASN A 49 5.77 -10.14 -4.62
C ASN A 49 6.10 -10.16 -3.13
N SER A 50 5.09 -10.14 -2.27
CA SER A 50 5.23 -10.23 -0.83
C SER A 50 5.39 -11.68 -0.37
N HIS A 51 5.86 -11.86 0.86
CA HIS A 51 5.94 -13.15 1.51
C HIS A 51 4.56 -13.81 1.57
N ALA A 52 4.50 -15.13 1.41
CA ALA A 52 3.25 -15.90 1.29
C ALA A 52 2.29 -15.74 2.49
N CYS A 53 2.77 -15.29 3.65
CA CYS A 53 1.92 -15.00 4.81
C CYS A 53 1.02 -13.77 4.63
N PHE A 54 1.30 -12.93 3.61
CA PHE A 54 0.50 -11.78 3.21
C PHE A 54 -0.36 -12.08 1.97
N SER A 55 -0.58 -13.36 1.65
CA SER A 55 -1.44 -13.75 0.54
C SER A 55 -2.89 -13.30 0.76
N SER A 56 -3.63 -13.17 -0.33
CA SER A 56 -5.07 -12.87 -0.33
C SER A 56 -5.94 -14.07 0.07
N GLU A 57 -5.35 -15.18 0.51
CA GLU A 57 -6.08 -16.41 0.86
C GLU A 57 -6.83 -16.31 2.20
N SER A 58 -6.44 -15.39 3.08
CA SER A 58 -7.16 -15.13 4.33
C SER A 58 -7.37 -13.64 4.57
N GLU A 59 -8.51 -13.30 5.18
CA GLU A 59 -8.85 -11.93 5.57
C GLU A 59 -7.82 -11.37 6.57
N GLU A 60 -7.31 -12.20 7.49
CA GLU A 60 -6.27 -11.81 8.45
C GLU A 60 -4.94 -11.45 7.76
N SER A 61 -4.50 -12.26 6.78
CA SER A 61 -3.31 -12.00 5.98
C SER A 61 -3.45 -10.73 5.15
N MET A 62 -4.62 -10.53 4.54
CA MET A 62 -4.92 -9.33 3.76
C MET A 62 -4.97 -8.08 4.64
N GLN A 63 -5.55 -8.17 5.84
CA GLN A 63 -5.58 -7.06 6.78
C GLN A 63 -4.17 -6.71 7.28
N ALA A 64 -3.33 -7.72 7.56
CA ALA A 64 -1.94 -7.50 7.93
C ALA A 64 -1.16 -6.79 6.80
N PHE A 65 -1.37 -7.21 5.56
CA PHE A 65 -0.79 -6.57 4.37
C PHE A 65 -1.21 -5.10 4.26
N PHE A 66 -2.52 -4.81 4.34
CA PHE A 66 -3.04 -3.44 4.31
C PHE A 66 -2.44 -2.56 5.41
N ASN A 67 -2.37 -3.07 6.64
CA ASN A 67 -1.82 -2.33 7.76
C ASN A 67 -0.35 -1.93 7.53
N ILE A 68 0.45 -2.82 6.94
CA ILE A 68 1.85 -2.54 6.63
C ILE A 68 1.97 -1.49 5.53
N ILE A 69 1.23 -1.66 4.42
CA ILE A 69 1.30 -0.72 3.29
C ILE A 69 0.88 0.69 3.70
N GLN A 70 -0.19 0.82 4.47
CA GLN A 70 -0.72 2.12 4.90
C GLN A 70 0.05 2.76 6.07
N SER A 71 1.04 2.08 6.65
CA SER A 71 1.84 2.61 7.76
C SER A 71 2.84 3.66 7.28
N GLN A 72 2.37 4.88 7.01
CA GLN A 72 3.20 6.02 6.59
C GLN A 72 4.21 6.49 7.65
N GLU A 73 4.07 6.04 8.91
CA GLU A 73 5.08 6.24 9.96
C GLU A 73 6.36 5.41 9.70
N MET A 74 6.29 4.38 8.86
CA MET A 74 7.41 3.52 8.47
C MET A 74 7.95 3.91 7.11
N SER A 75 9.26 3.82 6.94
CA SER A 75 9.86 4.06 5.62
C SER A 75 9.42 2.99 4.60
N PRO A 76 9.41 3.31 3.30
CA PRO A 76 9.19 2.32 2.25
C PRO A 76 10.12 1.10 2.38
N GLU A 77 11.38 1.30 2.75
CA GLU A 77 12.36 0.23 2.93
C GLU A 77 12.07 -0.65 4.15
N GLU A 78 11.56 -0.08 5.24
CA GLU A 78 11.16 -0.85 6.41
C GLU A 78 9.92 -1.70 6.10
N ARG A 79 8.93 -1.12 5.42
CA ARG A 79 7.73 -1.84 4.94
C ARG A 79 8.11 -2.94 3.95
N ALA A 80 9.01 -2.66 3.00
CA ALA A 80 9.53 -3.65 2.06
C ALA A 80 10.22 -4.81 2.79
N ASP A 81 11.00 -4.53 3.83
CA ASP A 81 11.67 -5.56 4.62
C ASP A 81 10.66 -6.51 5.28
N ILE A 82 9.63 -5.94 5.91
CA ILE A 82 8.55 -6.70 6.55
C ILE A 82 7.82 -7.56 5.52
N LEU A 83 7.40 -6.95 4.40
CA LEU A 83 6.61 -7.61 3.37
C LEU A 83 7.38 -8.74 2.69
N MET A 84 8.67 -8.58 2.45
CA MET A 84 9.50 -9.60 1.81
C MET A 84 9.92 -10.72 2.77
N ASN A 85 10.15 -10.41 4.06
CA ASN A 85 10.64 -11.38 5.04
C ASN A 85 9.53 -12.08 5.84
N GLY A 86 8.26 -11.65 5.69
CA GLY A 86 7.14 -12.27 6.39
C GLY A 86 7.14 -12.02 7.90
N MET A 87 7.77 -10.94 8.34
CA MET A 87 7.81 -10.60 9.76
C MET A 87 6.44 -10.08 10.20
N VAL A 88 5.73 -10.82 11.06
CA VAL A 88 4.44 -10.37 11.58
C VAL A 88 4.67 -9.18 12.51
N TYR A 89 4.31 -7.98 12.06
CA TYR A 89 4.29 -6.79 12.90
C TYR A 89 3.19 -6.94 13.96
N ARG A 90 3.58 -7.23 15.21
CA ARG A 90 2.68 -7.12 16.36
C ARG A 90 2.58 -5.65 16.72
N GLN A 91 1.47 -5.00 16.38
CA GLN A 91 1.06 -3.79 17.08
C GLN A 91 0.81 -4.19 18.55
N GLY A 92 1.62 -3.63 19.45
CA GLY A 92 1.38 -3.65 20.89
C GLY A 92 0.46 -2.51 21.30
#